data_AF-A0A6C0B8X7-F1
#
_entry.id   AF-A0A6C0B8X7-F1
#
_cell.length_a   1.000
_cell.length_b   1.000
_cell.length_c   1.000
_cell.angle_alpha   90.00
_cell.angle_beta   90.00
_cell.angle_gamma   90.00
#
_symmetry.space_group_name_H-M   'P 1'
#
loop_
_entity.id
_entity.type
_entity.pdbx_description
1 polymer ?
#
loop_
_entity_poly.entity_id
_entity_poly.type
_entity_poly.pdbx_seq_one_letter_code
_entity_poly.pdbx_strand_id
1 'polypeptide(L)' 'MHREFIRKNPVVVSILVFLVIFIPIQVFKPAFLYNTDGSIRYFGVGYKNKTILPVWLFSIILGILSYVFVLYYLSQPALF' A
#
# COMPACT_ATOMS: atom_id res chain seq x y z
N MET A 1 -5.60 23.45 -11.09
CA MET A 1 -4.46 23.64 -10.17
C MET A 1 -4.04 22.36 -9.44
N HIS A 2 -4.93 21.65 -8.74
CA HIS A 2 -4.56 20.42 -8.01
C HIS A 2 -4.10 19.28 -8.95
N ARG A 3 -4.76 19.07 -10.10
CA ARG A 3 -4.36 18.04 -11.08
C ARG A 3 -2.97 18.30 -11.69
N GLU A 4 -2.66 19.56 -12.01
CA GLU A 4 -1.35 19.98 -12.49
C GLU A 4 -0.24 19.74 -11.46
N PHE A 5 -0.52 20.00 -10.18
CA PHE A 5 0.42 19.69 -9.10
C PHE A 5 0.70 18.19 -8.98
N ILE A 6 -0.34 17.36 -9.06
CA ILE A 6 -0.22 15.89 -9.03
C ILE A 6 0.58 15.40 -10.26
N ARG A 7 0.33 15.99 -11.43
CA ARG A 7 1.05 15.67 -12.67
C ARG A 7 2.54 16.05 -12.59
N LYS A 8 2.87 17.16 -11.93
CA LYS A 8 4.25 17.62 -11.75
C LYS A 8 5.01 16.78 -10.70
N ASN A 9 4.30 16.26 -9.69
CA ASN A 9 4.90 15.52 -8.57
C ASN A 9 4.21 14.17 -8.30
N PRO A 10 4.10 13.27 -9.30
CA PRO A 10 3.32 12.04 -9.16
C PRO A 10 3.90 11.11 -8.08
N VAL A 11 5.23 11.09 -7.92
CA VAL A 11 5.92 10.28 -6.91
C VAL A 11 5.54 10.70 -5.48
N VAL A 12 5.59 12.00 -5.19
CA VAL A 12 5.25 12.53 -3.85
C VAL A 12 3.80 12.21 -3.50
N VAL A 13 2.88 12.41 -4.46
CA VAL A 13 1.46 12.07 -4.26
C VAL A 13 1.28 10.57 -4.04
N SER A 14 2.03 9.73 -4.76
CA SER A 14 1.98 8.27 -4.58
C SER A 14 2.48 7.84 -3.20
N ILE A 15 3.54 8.48 -2.68
CA ILE A 15 4.03 8.24 -1.32
C ILE A 15 2.97 8.64 -0.28
N LEU A 16 2.29 9.77 -0.47
CA LEU A 16 1.20 10.18 0.43
C LEU A 16 0.04 9.18 0.41
N VAL A 17 -0.40 8.74 -0.77
CA VAL A 17 -1.42 7.70 -0.92
C VAL A 17 -1.00 6.40 -0.23
N PHE A 18 0.25 5.98 -0.43
CA PHE A 18 0.82 4.81 0.24
C PHE A 18 0.75 4.96 1.77
N LEU A 19 1.18 6.10 2.32
CA LEU A 19 1.18 6.34 3.78
C LEU A 19 -0.24 6.33 4.37
N VAL A 20 -1.20 6.98 3.68
CA VAL A 20 -2.60 7.02 4.12
C VAL A 20 -3.20 5.62 4.22
N ILE A 21 -2.78 4.67 3.37
CA ILE A 21 -3.27 3.29 3.40
C ILE A 21 -2.44 2.43 4.36
N PHE A 22 -1.12 2.59 4.35
CA PHE A 22 -0.20 1.74 5.10
C PHE A 22 -0.27 2.00 6.61
N ILE A 23 -0.41 3.26 7.05
CA ILE A 23 -0.49 3.62 8.48
C ILE A 23 -1.68 2.92 9.18
N PRO A 24 -2.93 2.98 8.69
CA PRO A 24 -4.04 2.24 9.27
C PRO A 24 -3.76 0.74 9.39
N ILE A 25 -3.13 0.13 8.38
CA ILE A 25 -2.79 -1.30 8.40
C ILE A 25 -1.81 -1.62 9.53
N GLN A 26 -0.82 -0.76 9.78
CA GLN A 26 0.13 -0.92 10.88
C GLN A 26 -0.53 -0.75 12.25
N VAL A 27 -1.55 0.11 12.36
CA VAL A 27 -2.28 0.36 13.63
C VAL A 27 -3.27 -0.75 13.93
N PHE A 28 -4.09 -1.15 12.95
CA PHE A 28 -5.10 -2.20 13.13
C PHE A 28 -4.51 -3.61 13.21
N LYS A 29 -3.26 -3.79 12.75
CA LYS A 29 -2.53 -5.05 12.82
C LYS A 29 -3.38 -6.25 12.36
N PRO A 30 -3.83 -6.28 11.10
CA PRO A 30 -4.78 -7.28 10.66
C PRO A 30 -4.20 -8.69 10.78
N ALA A 31 -5.07 -9.65 11.10
CA ALA A 31 -4.68 -11.02 11.42
C ALA A 31 -3.95 -11.76 10.29
N PHE A 32 -3.93 -11.28 9.05
CA PHE A 32 -3.15 -11.91 7.96
C PHE A 32 -1.67 -11.48 7.92
N LEU A 33 -1.34 -10.32 8.51
CA LEU A 33 0.02 -9.77 8.61
C LEU A 33 0.62 -9.93 10.01
N TYR A 34 -0.24 -9.92 11.05
CA TYR A 34 0.17 -9.94 12.44
C TYR A 34 -0.36 -11.18 13.15
N ASN A 35 0.37 -11.61 14.15
CA ASN A 35 -0.06 -12.61 15.12
C ASN A 35 -0.97 -11.96 16.17
N THR A 36 -1.66 -12.78 16.96
CA THR A 36 -2.55 -12.32 18.04
C THR A 36 -1.81 -11.57 19.15
N ASP A 37 -0.50 -11.80 19.29
CA ASP A 37 0.39 -11.06 20.20
C ASP A 37 0.88 -9.72 19.60
N GLY A 38 0.48 -9.40 18.36
CA GLY A 38 0.91 -8.19 17.64
C GLY A 38 2.30 -8.28 17.00
N SER A 39 2.96 -9.44 17.03
CA SER A 39 4.19 -9.69 16.29
C SER A 39 3.92 -9.84 14.79
N ILE A 40 4.92 -9.52 13.95
CA ILE A 40 4.80 -9.67 12.50
C ILE A 40 4.87 -11.16 12.16
N ARG A 41 3.94 -11.63 11.32
CA ARG A 41 3.98 -13.00 10.82
C ARG A 41 5.19 -13.20 9.93
N TYR A 42 5.94 -14.25 10.21
CA TYR A 42 7.04 -14.66 9.37
C TYR A 42 6.53 -15.24 8.05
N PHE A 43 7.29 -14.99 6.97
CA PHE A 43 7.05 -15.64 5.70
C PHE A 43 7.19 -17.17 5.82
N GLY A 44 6.29 -17.91 5.19
CA GLY A 44 6.37 -19.37 5.08
C GLY A 44 5.07 -20.00 4.57
N VAL A 45 5.17 -21.22 4.04
CA VAL A 45 4.05 -22.02 3.52
C VAL A 45 3.87 -23.26 4.40
N GLY A 46 2.63 -23.62 4.75
CA GLY A 46 2.32 -24.92 5.36
C GLY A 46 2.31 -25.00 6.90
N TYR A 47 2.52 -23.91 7.63
CA TYR A 47 2.44 -23.89 9.11
C TYR A 47 1.41 -22.87 9.61
N LYS A 48 0.71 -23.20 10.72
CA LYS A 48 -0.44 -22.44 11.25
C LYS A 48 -0.20 -20.94 11.50
N ASN A 49 1.04 -20.52 11.75
CA ASN A 49 1.40 -19.13 12.10
C ASN A 49 2.36 -18.47 11.08
N LYS A 50 2.37 -18.93 9.83
CA LYS A 50 3.15 -18.32 8.75
C LYS A 50 2.22 -17.60 7.78
N THR A 51 2.69 -16.50 7.20
CA THR A 51 1.98 -15.79 6.14
C THR A 51 2.71 -15.99 4.81
N ILE A 52 1.95 -16.11 3.72
CA ILE A 52 2.51 -16.10 2.36
C ILE A 52 2.85 -14.66 1.96
N LEU A 53 2.24 -13.67 2.63
CA LEU A 53 2.42 -12.24 2.36
C LEU A 53 3.04 -11.56 3.59
N PRO A 54 4.38 -11.53 3.70
CA PRO A 54 5.03 -10.79 4.78
C PRO A 54 4.84 -9.29 4.57
N VAL A 55 4.94 -8.52 5.66
CA VAL A 55 4.67 -7.06 5.65
C VAL A 55 5.54 -6.32 4.62
N TRP A 56 6.79 -6.73 4.42
CA TRP A 56 7.69 -6.11 3.43
C TRP A 56 7.25 -6.37 1.99
N LEU A 57 6.73 -7.56 1.67
CA LEU A 57 6.24 -7.86 0.32
C LEU A 57 4.94 -7.10 0.07
N PHE A 58 4.09 -7.07 1.09
CA PHE A 58 2.86 -6.31 1.06
C PHE A 58 3.13 -4.81 0.85
N SER A 59 4.13 -4.22 1.52
CA SER A 59 4.46 -2.81 1.35
C SER A 59 5.00 -2.49 -0.05
N ILE A 60 5.81 -3.37 -0.65
CA ILE A 60 6.28 -3.22 -2.03
C ILE A 60 5.10 -3.22 -3.01
N ILE A 61 4.21 -4.23 -2.90
CA ILE A 61 3.03 -4.34 -3.76
C ILE A 61 2.14 -3.10 -3.61
N LEU A 62 1.89 -2.67 -2.37
CA LEU A 62 1.08 -1.48 -2.10
C LEU A 62 1.71 -0.19 -2.65
N GLY A 63 3.04 -0.06 -2.60
CA GLY A 63 3.75 1.08 -3.18
C GLY A 63 3.60 1.13 -4.71
N ILE A 64 3.75 -0.01 -5.38
CA ILE A 64 3.54 -0.12 -6.83
C ILE A 64 2.09 0.23 -7.19
N LEU A 65 1.12 -0.33 -6.47
CA LEU A 65 -0.30 -0.03 -6.68
C LEU A 65 -0.62 1.43 -6.45
N SER A 66 -0.02 2.07 -5.43
CA SER A 66 -0.22 3.49 -5.15
C SER A 66 0.28 4.36 -6.31
N TYR A 67 1.44 4.04 -6.88
CA TYR A 67 1.98 4.75 -8.04
C TYR A 67 1.12 4.54 -9.29
N VAL A 68 0.74 3.30 -9.59
CA VAL A 68 -0.14 2.97 -10.72
C VAL A 68 -1.50 3.66 -10.57
N PHE A 69 -2.05 3.72 -9.36
CA PHE A 69 -3.29 4.42 -9.06
C PHE A 69 -3.20 5.92 -9.38
N VAL A 70 -2.11 6.59 -8.96
CA VAL A 70 -1.89 8.01 -9.27
C VAL A 70 -1.74 8.23 -10.78
N LEU A 71 -1.01 7.37 -11.49
CA LEU A 71 -0.89 7.46 -12.94
C LEU A 71 -2.23 7.23 -13.65
N TYR A 72 -3.02 6.27 -13.19
CA TYR A 72 -4.35 6.00 -13.73
C TYR A 72 -5.28 7.21 -13.53
N TYR A 73 -5.27 7.79 -12.33
CA TYR A 73 -6.01 9.02 -12.03
C TYR A 73 -5.61 10.19 -12.94
N LEU A 74 -4.33 10.33 -13.25
CA LEU A 74 -3.84 11.38 -14.18
C LEU A 74 -4.21 11.10 -15.64
N SER A 75 -4.20 9.83 -16.05
CA SER A 75 -4.43 9.36 -17.42
C SER A 75 -5.90 9.44 -17.84
N GLN A 76 -6.84 9.41 -16.88
CA GLN A 76 -8.26 9.63 -17.16
C GLN A 76 -8.44 10.97 -17.90
N PRO A 77 -8.92 10.97 -19.16
CA PRO A 77 -9.38 12.22 -19.77
C PRO A 77 -10.48 12.76 -18.86
N ALA A 78 -10.49 14.07 -18.61
CA ALA A 78 -11.57 14.68 -17.83
C ALA A 78 -12.89 14.24 -18.46
N LEU A 79 -13.60 13.32 -17.80
CA LEU A 79 -14.92 12.90 -18.24
C LEU A 79 -15.83 14.08 -17.91
N PHE A 80 -16.04 14.89 -18.95
CA PHE A 80 -16.90 16.07 -19.07
C PHE A 80 -16.36 17.36 -18.46
#